data_AF-A0A1Y3RBE1-F1
#
_entry.id   AF-A0A1Y3RBE1-F1
#
_cell.length_a   1.000
_cell.length_b   1.000
_cell.length_c   1.000
_cell.angle_alpha   90.00
_cell.angle_beta   90.00
_cell.angle_gamma   90.00
#
_symmetry.space_group_name_H-M   'P 1'
#
loop_
_entity.id
_entity.type
_entity.pdbx_description
1 polymer ?
#
loop_
_entity_poly.entity_id
_entity_poly.type
_entity_poly.pdbx_seq_one_letter_code
_entity_poly.pdbx_strand_id
1 'polypeptide(L)'
;MLSDLEKSIQELLSQEPYWNCCFPCKNSGKCCIGADVSVDEHEWNSIKQFVSGLLDDEKSLLIENIQSGNICIFRTDTKCLIHEVRPENCRYTPFQAVITPDKELRYSMVSEDCNFQSIRKQLDSETASRIANTKFPVLQNFNSETKYLCLNQIYKPCDHEEKYHLVSEWLCLSPLPIRNPDLKRDLHIGEDHT
;
A
#
# COMPACT_ATOMS: atom_id res chain seq x y z
N MET A 1 25.41 -0.96 12.31
CA MET A 1 25.39 0.03 11.20
C MET A 1 23.98 0.05 10.65
N LEU A 2 23.41 1.23 10.40
CA LEU A 2 22.10 1.34 9.75
C LEU A 2 22.19 0.91 8.28
N SER A 3 21.16 0.22 7.81
CA SER A 3 20.92 -0.03 6.39
C SER A 3 20.71 1.28 5.65
N ASP A 4 20.86 1.27 4.32
CA ASP A 4 20.65 2.47 3.52
C ASP A 4 19.18 2.93 3.51
N LEU A 5 18.24 1.98 3.68
CA LEU A 5 16.82 2.31 3.87
C LEU A 5 16.61 3.08 5.17
N GLU A 6 17.14 2.59 6.28
CA GLU A 6 17.03 3.26 7.59
C GLU A 6 17.63 4.66 7.57
N LYS A 7 18.78 4.85 6.91
CA LYS A 7 19.38 6.18 6.73
C LYS A 7 18.46 7.11 5.95
N SER A 8 17.88 6.63 4.85
CA SER A 8 16.98 7.44 4.01
C SER A 8 15.68 7.80 4.73
N ILE A 9 15.17 6.90 5.57
CA ILE A 9 14.02 7.17 6.45
C ILE A 9 14.38 8.23 7.49
N GLN A 10 15.54 8.12 8.16
CA GLN A 10 15.98 9.13 9.13
C GLN A 10 16.16 10.50 8.47
N GLU A 11 16.74 10.54 7.27
CA GLU A 11 16.87 11.77 6.50
C GLU A 11 15.50 12.37 6.19
N LEU A 12 14.54 11.58 5.70
CA LEU A 12 13.17 12.05 5.47
C LEU A 12 12.55 12.61 6.75
N LEU A 13 12.55 11.85 7.85
CA LEU A 13 11.92 12.25 9.10
C LEU A 13 12.56 13.49 9.73
N SER A 14 13.86 13.74 9.44
CA SER A 14 14.53 14.97 9.87
C SER A 14 14.07 16.21 9.10
N GLN A 15 13.69 16.03 7.82
CA GLN A 15 13.20 17.09 6.94
C GLN A 15 11.69 17.29 7.06
N GLU A 16 10.96 16.23 7.42
CA GLU A 16 9.51 16.19 7.55
C GLU A 16 9.08 15.56 8.88
N PRO A 17 9.28 16.25 10.02
CA PRO A 17 8.98 15.70 11.34
C PRO A 17 7.49 15.36 11.53
N TYR A 18 6.62 15.97 10.73
CA TYR A 18 5.18 15.74 10.80
C TYR A 18 4.86 14.25 10.56
N TRP A 19 5.65 13.51 9.77
CA TRP A 19 5.42 12.08 9.53
C TRP A 19 5.43 11.25 10.83
N ASN A 20 6.08 11.73 11.90
CA ASN A 20 6.06 11.08 13.21
C ASN A 20 4.66 10.98 13.83
N CYS A 21 3.66 11.76 13.37
CA CYS A 21 2.30 11.61 13.87
C CYS A 21 1.61 10.33 13.36
N CYS A 22 1.98 9.86 12.16
CA CYS A 22 1.37 8.72 11.49
C CYS A 22 2.31 7.52 11.29
N PHE A 23 3.62 7.69 11.49
CA PHE A 23 4.63 6.63 11.40
C PHE A 23 5.21 6.26 12.78
N PRO A 24 5.30 4.96 13.12
CA PRO A 24 4.75 3.81 12.38
C PRO A 24 3.22 3.80 12.43
N CYS A 25 2.59 3.15 11.43
CA CYS A 25 1.14 3.05 11.38
C CYS A 25 0.57 2.35 12.62
N LYS A 26 -0.48 2.92 13.23
CA LYS A 26 -1.08 2.49 14.51
C LYS A 26 -2.11 1.36 14.40
N ASN A 27 -1.99 0.49 13.39
CA ASN A 27 -2.91 -0.62 13.14
C ASN A 27 -4.40 -0.26 12.89
N SER A 28 -4.74 0.98 12.54
CA SER A 28 -6.15 1.33 12.26
C SER A 28 -6.58 1.06 10.81
N GLY A 29 -5.69 0.54 9.95
CA GLY A 29 -5.94 0.34 8.51
C GLY A 29 -5.96 1.63 7.68
N LYS A 30 -6.16 2.80 8.32
CA LYS A 30 -6.23 4.13 7.67
C LYS A 30 -4.99 4.47 6.83
N CYS A 31 -3.80 4.11 7.32
CA CYS A 31 -2.52 4.34 6.64
C CYS A 31 -2.38 3.63 5.29
N CYS A 32 -3.25 2.64 5.01
CA CYS A 32 -3.18 1.80 3.81
C CYS A 32 -4.37 2.05 2.86
N ILE A 33 -5.12 3.16 3.01
CA ILE A 33 -6.22 3.49 2.09
C ILE A 33 -5.64 3.72 0.69
N GLY A 34 -6.11 2.92 -0.28
CA GLY A 34 -5.63 2.96 -1.66
C GLY A 34 -4.20 2.44 -1.86
N ALA A 35 -3.55 1.91 -0.81
CA ALA A 35 -2.24 1.29 -0.92
C ALA A 35 -2.36 -0.13 -1.49
N ASP A 36 -1.41 -0.51 -2.35
CA ASP A 36 -1.25 -1.89 -2.78
C ASP A 36 -0.37 -2.67 -1.80
N VAL A 37 -0.67 -3.95 -1.64
CA VAL A 37 0.10 -4.88 -0.82
C VAL A 37 1.16 -5.51 -1.73
N SER A 38 2.33 -4.90 -1.76
CA SER A 38 3.52 -5.53 -2.34
C SER A 38 4.13 -6.47 -1.31
N VAL A 39 4.24 -7.75 -1.68
CA VAL A 39 4.72 -8.82 -0.81
C VAL A 39 5.83 -9.54 -1.53
N ASP A 40 6.96 -9.73 -0.86
CA ASP A 40 8.00 -10.61 -1.37
C ASP A 40 7.65 -12.08 -1.14
N GLU A 41 8.10 -12.96 -2.03
CA GLU A 41 7.79 -14.39 -1.99
C GLU A 41 8.06 -15.03 -0.62
N HIS A 42 9.16 -14.64 0.03
CA HIS A 42 9.54 -15.15 1.34
C HIS A 42 8.62 -14.68 2.48
N GLU A 43 7.91 -13.56 2.31
CA GLU A 43 6.98 -13.02 3.30
C GLU A 43 5.62 -13.72 3.27
N TRP A 44 5.24 -14.32 2.13
CA TRP A 44 3.95 -14.98 1.96
C TRP A 44 3.71 -16.11 2.96
N ASN A 45 4.74 -16.87 3.31
CA ASN A 45 4.62 -17.97 4.26
C ASN A 45 4.18 -17.49 5.64
N SER A 46 4.74 -16.36 6.10
CA SER A 46 4.38 -15.78 7.41
C SER A 46 2.95 -15.25 7.40
N ILE A 47 2.55 -14.60 6.30
CA ILE A 47 1.18 -14.08 6.12
C ILE A 47 0.18 -15.23 6.05
N LYS A 48 0.47 -16.30 5.30
CA LYS A 48 -0.38 -17.50 5.20
C LYS A 48 -0.61 -18.14 6.55
N GLN A 49 0.45 -18.33 7.34
CA GLN A 49 0.34 -18.90 8.69
C GLN A 49 -0.55 -18.03 9.58
N PHE A 50 -0.36 -16.72 9.53
CA PHE A 50 -1.18 -15.77 10.29
C PHE A 50 -2.65 -15.81 9.86
N VAL A 51 -2.93 -15.73 8.56
CA VAL A 51 -4.29 -15.77 7.98
C VAL A 51 -5.00 -17.08 8.33
N SER A 52 -4.28 -18.21 8.34
CA SER A 52 -4.84 -19.51 8.73
C SER A 52 -5.33 -19.53 10.18
N GLY A 53 -4.65 -18.77 11.06
CA GLY A 53 -4.98 -18.62 12.47
C GLY A 53 -6.04 -17.56 12.79
N LEU A 54 -6.50 -16.77 11.81
CA LEU A 54 -7.57 -15.78 12.01
C LEU A 54 -8.89 -16.45 12.42
N LEU A 55 -9.70 -15.70 13.17
CA LEU A 55 -11.07 -16.09 13.49
C LEU A 55 -11.96 -16.10 12.24
N ASP A 56 -13.08 -16.81 12.29
CA ASP A 56 -13.96 -17.00 11.12
C ASP A 56 -14.63 -15.69 10.66
N ASP A 57 -14.91 -14.76 11.57
CA ASP A 57 -15.41 -13.42 11.26
C ASP A 57 -14.35 -12.57 10.53
N GLU A 58 -13.10 -12.64 10.95
CA GLU A 58 -11.99 -11.96 10.27
C GLU A 58 -11.70 -12.55 8.89
N LYS A 59 -11.78 -13.88 8.75
CA LYS A 59 -11.70 -14.57 7.46
C LYS A 59 -12.82 -14.14 6.52
N SER A 60 -14.03 -13.96 7.05
CA SER A 60 -15.18 -13.47 6.27
C SER A 60 -14.94 -12.07 5.68
N LEU A 61 -14.26 -11.19 6.42
CA LEU A 61 -13.85 -9.87 5.92
C LEU A 61 -12.83 -9.96 4.78
N LEU A 62 -11.87 -10.90 4.85
CA LEU A 62 -10.95 -11.15 3.73
C LEU A 62 -11.69 -11.61 2.48
N ILE A 63 -12.68 -12.50 2.63
CA ILE A 63 -13.50 -12.99 1.52
C ILE A 63 -14.27 -11.83 0.89
N GLU A 64 -14.91 -10.98 1.69
CA GLU A 64 -15.62 -9.79 1.22
C GLU A 64 -14.70 -8.84 0.46
N ASN A 65 -13.49 -8.60 0.98
CA ASN A 65 -12.51 -7.75 0.33
C ASN A 65 -12.07 -8.30 -1.04
N ILE A 66 -11.86 -9.61 -1.15
CA ILE A 66 -11.53 -10.29 -2.42
C ILE A 66 -12.71 -10.15 -3.39
N GLN A 67 -13.93 -10.46 -2.96
CA GLN A 67 -15.14 -10.37 -3.80
C GLN A 67 -15.43 -8.93 -4.25
N SER A 68 -15.06 -7.97 -3.43
CA SER A 68 -15.17 -6.54 -3.73
C SER A 68 -14.09 -6.02 -4.65
N GLY A 69 -12.96 -6.72 -4.85
CA GLY A 69 -11.87 -6.12 -5.63
C GLY A 69 -11.16 -5.00 -4.85
N ASN A 70 -11.05 -5.11 -3.52
CA ASN A 70 -10.31 -4.14 -2.72
C ASN A 70 -8.79 -4.25 -2.99
N ILE A 71 -8.14 -3.11 -3.29
CA ILE A 71 -6.71 -3.05 -3.63
C ILE A 71 -5.85 -3.76 -2.57
N CYS A 72 -6.11 -3.48 -1.28
CA CYS A 72 -5.52 -4.21 -0.16
C CYS A 72 -6.57 -5.12 0.48
N ILE A 73 -6.43 -6.43 0.28
CA ILE A 73 -7.35 -7.45 0.80
C ILE A 73 -7.32 -7.60 2.32
N PHE A 74 -6.24 -7.16 2.97
CA PHE A 74 -6.08 -7.28 4.41
C PHE A 74 -6.57 -6.04 5.17
N ARG A 75 -7.02 -5.00 4.47
CA ARG A 75 -7.54 -3.77 5.09
C ARG A 75 -9.00 -3.96 5.49
N THR A 76 -9.35 -3.52 6.70
CA THR A 76 -10.74 -3.30 7.11
C THR A 76 -10.91 -1.82 7.45
N ASP A 77 -12.12 -1.40 7.78
CA ASP A 77 -12.39 -0.01 8.18
C ASP A 77 -11.75 0.34 9.53
N THR A 78 -11.42 -0.66 10.34
CA THR A 78 -10.92 -0.46 11.71
C THR A 78 -9.49 -0.93 11.93
N LYS A 79 -8.98 -1.85 11.11
CA LYS A 79 -7.62 -2.40 11.25
C LYS A 79 -7.02 -2.98 9.98
N CYS A 80 -5.72 -3.23 10.01
CA CYS A 80 -5.06 -4.13 9.06
C CYS A 80 -5.02 -5.54 9.68
N LEU A 81 -5.67 -6.52 9.05
CA LEU A 81 -5.78 -7.88 9.59
C LEU A 81 -4.42 -8.54 9.77
N ILE A 82 -3.44 -8.22 8.93
CA ILE A 82 -2.10 -8.82 9.00
C ILE A 82 -1.05 -7.87 9.62
N HIS A 83 -1.46 -6.87 10.40
CA HIS A 83 -0.57 -5.80 10.83
C HIS A 83 0.73 -6.29 11.47
N GLU A 84 0.67 -7.35 12.28
CA GLU A 84 1.83 -7.92 12.99
C GLU A 84 2.83 -8.60 12.05
N VAL A 85 2.34 -9.19 10.97
CA VAL A 85 3.15 -9.90 9.95
C VAL A 85 3.18 -9.14 8.63
N ARG A 86 2.90 -7.83 8.66
CA ARG A 86 2.77 -7.04 7.43
C ARG A 86 4.11 -7.02 6.66
N PRO A 87 4.06 -7.06 5.32
CA PRO A 87 5.23 -6.97 4.47
C PRO A 87 6.10 -5.78 4.81
N GLU A 88 7.41 -5.89 4.58
CA GLU A 88 8.37 -4.81 4.80
C GLU A 88 7.90 -3.52 4.12
N ASN A 89 7.45 -3.62 2.88
CA ASN A 89 6.97 -2.48 2.11
C ASN A 89 5.78 -1.76 2.79
N CYS A 90 4.87 -2.50 3.44
CA CYS A 90 3.71 -1.95 4.15
C CYS A 90 4.06 -1.22 5.45
N ARG A 91 5.29 -1.34 5.96
CA ARG A 91 5.72 -0.67 7.20
C ARG A 91 5.94 0.82 6.99
N TYR A 92 6.20 1.22 5.76
CA TYR A 92 6.58 2.58 5.37
C TYR A 92 5.48 3.30 4.59
N THR A 93 4.30 2.68 4.46
CA THR A 93 3.17 3.22 3.66
C THR A 93 2.82 4.67 3.94
N PRO A 94 2.87 5.21 5.19
CA PRO A 94 2.52 6.61 5.43
C PRO A 94 3.25 7.61 4.53
N PHE A 95 4.55 7.41 4.31
CA PHE A 95 5.38 8.32 3.52
C PHE A 95 5.92 7.70 2.23
N GLN A 96 5.38 6.54 1.85
CA GLN A 96 5.82 5.81 0.68
C GLN A 96 5.35 6.50 -0.60
N ALA A 97 6.29 6.59 -1.56
CA ALA A 97 6.00 6.76 -2.96
C ALA A 97 6.49 5.55 -3.76
N VAL A 98 5.78 5.18 -4.83
CA VAL A 98 6.18 4.12 -5.75
C VAL A 98 5.86 4.51 -7.19
N ILE A 99 6.73 4.12 -8.11
CA ILE A 99 6.48 4.24 -9.55
C ILE A 99 6.07 2.87 -10.08
N THR A 100 4.90 2.80 -10.71
CA THR A 100 4.38 1.57 -11.32
C THR A 100 4.89 1.38 -12.75
N PRO A 101 4.75 0.18 -13.35
CA PRO A 101 5.28 -0.10 -14.70
C PRO A 101 4.71 0.81 -15.81
N ASP A 102 3.50 1.32 -15.62
CA ASP A 102 2.83 2.32 -16.46
C ASP A 102 3.35 3.76 -16.24
N LYS A 103 4.41 3.93 -15.44
CA LYS A 103 5.09 5.20 -15.13
C LYS A 103 4.20 6.16 -14.33
N GLU A 104 3.25 5.62 -13.59
CA GLU A 104 2.46 6.38 -12.63
C GLU A 104 3.17 6.42 -11.28
N LEU A 105 3.39 7.63 -10.75
CA LEU A 105 3.81 7.85 -9.37
C LEU A 105 2.58 7.75 -8.47
N ARG A 106 2.61 6.80 -7.53
CA ARG A 106 1.59 6.59 -6.51
C ARG A 106 2.14 6.95 -5.14
N TYR A 107 1.39 7.73 -4.38
CA TYR A 107 1.69 8.09 -2.99
C TYR A 107 0.40 8.45 -2.27
N SER A 108 0.47 8.66 -0.96
CA SER A 108 -0.71 9.00 -0.15
C SER A 108 -0.57 10.38 0.47
N MET A 109 -1.43 11.31 0.10
CA MET A 109 -1.54 12.60 0.80
C MET A 109 -2.20 12.37 2.16
N VAL A 110 -1.68 13.00 3.21
CA VAL A 110 -2.14 12.80 4.58
C VAL A 110 -2.79 14.05 5.14
N SER A 111 -3.90 13.87 5.85
CA SER A 111 -4.54 14.90 6.69
C SER A 111 -3.97 14.90 8.11
N GLU A 112 -4.27 15.94 8.89
CA GLU A 112 -3.80 16.08 10.28
C GLU A 112 -4.20 14.89 11.19
N ASP A 113 -5.29 14.19 10.87
CA ASP A 113 -5.80 13.03 11.62
C ASP A 113 -5.34 11.67 11.06
N CYS A 114 -4.29 11.66 10.23
CA CYS A 114 -3.76 10.46 9.57
C CYS A 114 -4.82 9.72 8.74
N ASN A 115 -5.74 10.44 8.09
CA ASN A 115 -6.47 9.90 6.95
C ASN A 115 -5.63 10.11 5.70
N PHE A 116 -5.73 9.16 4.78
CA PHE A 116 -4.87 9.09 3.60
C PHE A 116 -5.72 9.09 2.35
N GLN A 117 -5.36 9.97 1.41
CA GLN A 117 -5.90 10.01 0.07
C GLN A 117 -4.84 9.54 -0.91
N SER A 118 -5.12 8.46 -1.66
CA SER A 118 -4.22 8.00 -2.71
C SER A 118 -4.18 9.01 -3.85
N ILE A 119 -2.97 9.43 -4.20
CA ILE A 119 -2.68 10.31 -5.33
C ILE A 119 -1.92 9.52 -6.39
N ARG A 120 -2.28 9.80 -7.63
CA ARG A 120 -1.68 9.22 -8.83
C ARG A 120 -1.23 10.33 -9.75
N LYS A 121 0.01 10.26 -10.24
CA LYS A 121 0.56 11.24 -11.16
C LYS A 121 1.33 10.55 -12.27
N GLN A 122 0.94 10.82 -13.51
CA GLN A 122 1.70 10.35 -14.67
C GLN A 122 3.05 11.06 -14.74
N LEU A 123 4.13 10.28 -14.90
CA LEU A 123 5.47 10.80 -15.15
C LEU A 123 5.86 10.59 -16.61
N ASP A 124 6.72 11.46 -17.11
CA ASP A 124 7.44 11.20 -18.36
C ASP A 124 8.46 10.06 -18.17
N SER A 125 8.88 9.47 -19.29
CA SER A 125 9.73 8.26 -19.26
C SER A 125 11.11 8.52 -18.66
N GLU A 126 11.68 9.72 -18.85
CA GLU A 126 13.00 10.06 -18.33
C GLU A 126 12.95 10.23 -16.82
N THR A 127 11.98 11.01 -16.32
CA THR A 127 11.77 11.23 -14.89
C THR A 127 11.45 9.93 -14.17
N ALA A 128 10.56 9.10 -14.73
CA ALA A 128 10.21 7.80 -14.14
C ALA A 128 11.44 6.90 -14.02
N SER A 129 12.23 6.79 -15.10
CA SER A 129 13.44 5.96 -15.12
C SER A 129 14.51 6.48 -14.15
N ARG A 130 14.70 7.80 -14.06
CA ARG A 130 15.67 8.40 -13.14
C ARG A 130 15.32 8.09 -11.69
N ILE A 131 14.05 8.27 -11.29
CA ILE A 131 13.61 8.03 -9.92
C ILE A 131 13.66 6.54 -9.59
N ALA A 132 13.14 5.66 -10.46
CA ALA A 132 13.11 4.22 -10.21
C ALA A 132 14.51 3.60 -10.04
N ASN A 133 15.53 4.15 -10.72
CA ASN A 133 16.92 3.70 -10.63
C ASN A 133 17.72 4.39 -9.52
N THR A 134 17.20 5.45 -8.91
CA THR A 134 17.85 6.08 -7.76
C THR A 134 17.48 5.30 -6.50
N LYS A 135 18.46 5.01 -5.65
CA LYS A 135 18.23 4.27 -4.40
C LYS A 135 17.52 5.18 -3.38
N PHE A 136 16.28 4.85 -3.04
CA PHE A 136 15.46 5.53 -2.03
C PHE A 136 15.43 7.07 -2.14
N PRO A 137 15.13 7.66 -3.30
CA PRO A 137 15.13 9.12 -3.44
C PRO A 137 14.01 9.74 -2.61
N VAL A 138 14.34 10.84 -1.93
CA VAL A 138 13.37 11.72 -1.31
C VAL A 138 12.75 12.59 -2.40
N LEU A 139 11.44 12.46 -2.60
CA LEU A 139 10.68 13.21 -3.58
C LEU A 139 9.94 14.33 -2.88
N GLN A 140 10.20 15.58 -3.24
CA GLN A 140 9.33 16.69 -2.87
C GLN A 140 8.08 16.63 -3.77
N ASN A 141 6.90 16.76 -3.17
CA ASN A 141 5.68 16.84 -3.94
C ASN A 141 5.73 18.04 -4.91
N PHE A 142 5.13 17.86 -6.06
CA PHE A 142 5.01 18.90 -7.07
C PHE A 142 3.98 19.98 -6.70
N ASN A 143 3.04 19.66 -5.80
CA ASN A 143 1.92 20.53 -5.41
C ASN A 143 1.83 20.82 -3.89
N SER A 144 2.68 20.22 -3.05
CA SER A 144 2.82 20.55 -1.63
C SER A 144 4.31 20.53 -1.24
N GLU A 145 4.69 21.20 -0.16
CA GLU A 145 6.08 21.20 0.29
C GLU A 145 6.55 19.85 0.84
N THR A 146 5.60 18.95 1.09
CA THR A 146 5.78 17.63 1.66
C THR A 146 6.72 16.73 0.87
N LYS A 147 7.65 16.10 1.57
CA LYS A 147 8.52 15.06 1.02
C LYS A 147 8.06 13.63 1.32
N TYR A 148 8.35 12.74 0.39
CA TYR A 148 8.05 11.30 0.41
C TYR A 148 9.31 10.49 0.12
N LEU A 149 9.34 9.22 0.52
CA LEU A 149 10.42 8.31 0.18
C LEU A 149 9.99 7.36 -0.93
N CYS A 150 10.69 7.38 -2.06
CA CYS A 150 10.41 6.46 -3.15
C CYS A 150 11.01 5.07 -2.84
N LEU A 151 10.17 4.04 -2.78
CA LEU A 151 10.57 2.70 -2.33
C LEU A 151 10.59 1.66 -3.46
N ASN A 152 10.84 2.09 -4.69
CA ASN A 152 10.85 1.23 -5.88
C ASN A 152 11.83 0.04 -5.80
N GLN A 153 12.88 0.12 -4.97
CA GLN A 153 13.85 -0.98 -4.82
C GLN A 153 13.33 -2.15 -3.99
N ILE A 154 12.33 -1.90 -3.14
CA ILE A 154 11.68 -2.93 -2.30
C ILE A 154 10.21 -3.13 -2.67
N TYR A 155 9.64 -2.26 -3.50
CA TYR A 155 8.32 -2.42 -4.07
C TYR A 155 8.36 -3.40 -5.23
N LYS A 156 7.76 -4.57 -5.03
CA LYS A 156 7.48 -5.55 -6.08
C LYS A 156 5.98 -5.63 -6.30
N PRO A 157 5.44 -5.03 -7.37
CA PRO A 157 4.03 -5.22 -7.69
C PRO A 157 3.82 -6.71 -7.96
N CYS A 158 3.11 -7.38 -7.07
CA CYS A 158 2.55 -8.69 -7.34
C CYS A 158 1.21 -8.46 -8.06
N ASP A 159 0.89 -9.32 -9.03
CA ASP A 159 -0.34 -9.21 -9.78
C ASP A 159 -1.54 -9.27 -8.81
N HIS A 160 -2.50 -8.35 -8.97
CA HIS A 160 -3.71 -8.34 -8.15
C HIS A 160 -4.45 -9.68 -8.24
N GLU A 161 -4.48 -10.30 -9.43
CA GLU A 161 -5.12 -11.60 -9.63
C GLU A 161 -4.39 -12.72 -8.88
N GLU A 162 -3.05 -12.69 -8.89
CA GLU A 162 -2.21 -13.66 -8.19
C GLU A 162 -2.42 -13.60 -6.67
N LYS A 163 -2.46 -12.40 -6.09
CA LYS A 163 -2.72 -12.22 -4.64
C LYS A 163 -4.08 -12.79 -4.25
N TYR A 164 -5.10 -12.52 -5.06
CA TYR A 164 -6.45 -12.96 -4.79
C TYR A 164 -6.55 -14.47 -4.86
N HIS A 165 -5.91 -15.06 -5.88
CA HIS A 165 -5.81 -16.50 -6.02
C HIS A 165 -5.17 -17.13 -4.79
N LEU A 166 -3.97 -16.67 -4.38
CA LEU A 166 -3.24 -17.20 -3.23
C LEU A 166 -4.08 -17.12 -1.94
N VAL A 167 -4.66 -15.97 -1.63
CA VAL A 167 -5.45 -15.84 -0.39
C VAL A 167 -6.75 -16.62 -0.46
N SER A 168 -7.37 -16.72 -1.64
CA SER A 168 -8.56 -17.58 -1.84
C SER A 168 -8.25 -19.05 -1.57
N GLU A 169 -7.09 -19.55 -2.01
CA GLU A 169 -6.64 -20.90 -1.73
C GLU A 169 -6.47 -21.15 -0.22
N TRP A 170 -5.89 -20.19 0.51
CA TRP A 170 -5.69 -20.32 1.95
C TRP A 170 -7.01 -20.33 2.74
N LEU A 171 -8.02 -19.65 2.20
CA LEU A 171 -9.38 -19.60 2.75
C LEU A 171 -10.25 -20.75 2.23
N CYS A 172 -9.69 -21.70 1.48
CA CYS A 172 -10.41 -22.83 0.88
C CYS A 172 -11.61 -22.42 0.02
N LEU A 173 -11.53 -21.26 -0.64
CA LEU A 173 -12.58 -20.81 -1.55
C LEU A 173 -12.52 -21.65 -2.82
N SER A 174 -13.59 -22.40 -3.11
CA SER A 174 -13.81 -23.02 -4.43
C SER A 174 -13.83 -21.92 -5.50
N PRO A 175 -13.36 -22.19 -6.73
CA PRO A 175 -12.82 -21.17 -7.62
C PRO A 175 -13.77 -20.00 -7.76
N LEU A 176 -13.33 -18.83 -7.30
CA LEU A 176 -14.08 -17.60 -7.46
C LEU A 176 -14.23 -17.34 -8.97
N PRO A 177 -15.44 -17.00 -9.47
CA PRO A 177 -15.55 -16.47 -10.80
C PRO A 177 -14.76 -15.16 -10.81
N ILE A 178 -13.68 -15.14 -11.59
CA ILE A 178 -12.87 -13.95 -11.86
C ILE A 178 -13.84 -12.87 -12.35
N ARG A 179 -14.20 -11.91 -11.49
CA ARG A 179 -15.01 -10.78 -11.91
C ARG A 179 -14.08 -9.83 -12.64
N ASN A 180 -14.35 -9.74 -13.94
CA ASN A 180 -13.86 -8.82 -14.96
C ASN A 180 -12.99 -7.64 -14.44
N PRO A 181 -11.71 -7.53 -14.82
CA PRO A 181 -10.80 -6.46 -14.40
C PRO A 181 -11.19 -5.04 -14.86
N ASP A 182 -12.26 -4.90 -15.66
CA ASP A 182 -12.76 -3.62 -16.18
C ASP A 182 -13.61 -2.79 -15.20
N LEU A 183 -13.79 -3.21 -13.95
CA LEU A 183 -14.36 -2.33 -12.92
C LEU A 183 -13.33 -1.28 -12.48
N LYS A 184 -13.15 -0.27 -13.34
CA LYS A 184 -12.83 1.09 -12.91
C LYS A 184 -13.81 1.45 -11.79
N ARG A 185 -13.38 1.27 -10.55
CA ARG A 185 -14.05 1.94 -9.43
C ARG A 185 -13.63 3.40 -9.52
N ASP A 186 -14.50 4.18 -10.15
CA ASP A 186 -14.65 5.59 -9.85
C ASP A 186 -14.73 5.70 -8.32
N LEU A 187 -13.66 6.21 -7.72
CA LEU A 187 -13.72 6.81 -6.41
C LEU A 187 -14.85 7.83 -6.49
N HIS A 188 -15.92 7.62 -5.72
CA HIS A 188 -16.97 8.61 -5.54
C HIS A 188 -16.31 9.96 -5.20
N ILE A 189 -16.26 10.84 -6.20
CA ILE A 189 -16.19 12.27 -5.97
C ILE A 189 -17.59 12.59 -5.44
N GLY A 190 -17.66 12.91 -4.15
CA GLY A 190 -18.87 13.49 -3.59
C GLY A 190 -19.18 14.76 -4.38
N GLU A 191 -20.23 14.71 -5.19
CA GLU A 191 -20.94 15.90 -5.62
C GLU A 191 -21.64 16.44 -4.38
N ASP A 192 -20.98 17.38 -3.69
CA ASP A 192 -21.68 18.24 -2.74
C ASP A 192 -22.54 19.20 -3.56
N HIS A 193 -23.84 18.89 -3.57
CA HIS A 193 -24.88 19.85 -3.87
C HIS A 193 -24.83 20.98 -2.83
N THR A 194 -24.54 22.20 -3.27
CA THR A 194 -25.31 23.40 -2.90
C THR A 194 -25.09 24.53 -3.89
#